data_AF-A0A940K3V1-F1
#
_entry.id   AF-A0A940K3V1-F1
#
_cell.length_a   1.000
_cell.length_b   1.000
_cell.length_c   1.000
_cell.angle_alpha   90.00
_cell.angle_beta   90.00
_cell.angle_gamma   90.00
#
_symmetry.space_group_name_H-M   'P 1'
#
loop_
_entity.id
_entity.type
_entity.pdbx_description
1 polymer ?
#
loop_
_entity_poly.entity_id
_entity_poly.type
_entity_poly.pdbx_seq_one_letter_code
_entity_poly.pdbx_strand_id
1 'polypeptide(L)' 'MGPDGHFTYDEWAAHTVEKIVSIGLPLPEEHRADYLRLQISLALNQALRHGRSGRSNDEPVAA' A
#
# COMPACT_ATOMS: atom_id res chain seq x y z
N MET A 1 11.02 13.84 4.03
CA MET A 1 12.23 13.13 3.57
C MET A 1 13.31 13.33 4.61
N GLY A 2 13.76 12.24 5.23
CA GLY A 2 14.83 12.30 6.24
C GLY A 2 16.19 12.62 5.62
N PRO A 3 17.19 12.95 6.46
CA PRO A 3 18.54 13.34 6.03
C PRO A 3 19.28 12.28 5.19
N ASP A 4 18.85 11.01 5.23
CA ASP A 4 19.47 9.90 4.50
C ASP A 4 18.76 9.55 3.17
N GLY A 5 17.79 10.35 2.73
CA GLY A 5 17.01 10.06 1.51
C GLY A 5 15.99 8.93 1.64
N HIS A 6 15.74 8.46 2.86
CA HIS A 6 14.73 7.46 3.17
C HIS A 6 13.49 8.10 3.82
N PHE A 7 12.33 7.48 3.58
CA PHE A 7 11.09 7.80 4.30
C PHE A 7 11.03 7.00 5.60
N THR A 8 10.55 7.64 6.66
CA THR A 8 9.96 6.91 7.80
C THR A 8 8.73 6.12 7.33
N TYR A 9 8.27 5.15 8.12
CA TYR A 9 7.06 4.38 7.77
C TYR A 9 5.85 5.29 7.52
N ASP A 10 5.64 6.30 8.38
CA ASP A 10 4.52 7.23 8.26
C ASP A 10 4.64 8.13 7.02
N GLU A 11 5.85 8.63 6.72
CA GLU A 11 6.10 9.39 5.49
C GLU A 11 5.88 8.53 4.24
N TRP A 12 6.33 7.28 4.25
CA TRP A 12 6.11 6.35 3.15
C TRP A 12 4.63 6.03 2.96
N ALA A 13 3.89 5.82 4.06
CA ALA A 13 2.47 5.53 4.04
C ALA A 13 1.68 6.72 3.48
N ALA A 14 1.93 7.93 3.99
CA ALA A 14 1.29 9.15 3.49
C ALA A 14 1.57 9.38 2.00
N HIS A 15 2.83 9.27 1.58
CA HIS A 15 3.22 9.43 0.18
C HIS A 15 2.62 8.35 -0.73
N THR A 16 2.53 7.11 -0.26
CA THR A 16 1.92 6.00 -1.02
C THR A 16 0.43 6.23 -1.22
N VAL A 17 -0.29 6.67 -0.18
CA VAL A 17 -1.71 7.03 -0.28
C VAL A 17 -1.92 8.15 -1.29
N GLU A 18 -1.13 9.23 -1.20
CA GLU A 18 -1.23 10.36 -2.12
C GLU A 18 -0.97 9.94 -3.58
N LYS A 19 0.01 9.07 -3.81
CA LYS A 19 0.30 8.50 -5.13
C LYS A 19 -0.87 7.67 -5.68
N ILE A 20 -1.47 6.81 -4.84
CA ILE A 20 -2.61 5.98 -5.26
C ILE A 20 -3.81 6.87 -5.60
N VAL A 21 -4.11 7.86 -4.77
CA VAL A 21 -5.25 8.77 -4.98
C VAL A 21 -5.06 9.62 -6.24
N SER A 22 -3.88 10.22 -6.42
CA SER A 22 -3.59 11.08 -7.56
C SER A 22 -3.66 10.36 -8.91
N ILE A 23 -3.32 9.07 -8.95
CA ILE A 23 -3.44 8.25 -10.16
C ILE A 23 -4.87 7.68 -10.30
N GLY A 24 -5.52 7.31 -9.20
CA GLY A 24 -6.84 6.67 -9.22
C GLY A 24 -8.00 7.62 -9.55
N LEU A 25 -7.97 8.86 -9.05
CA LEU A 25 -9.02 9.85 -9.31
C LEU A 25 -9.24 10.25 -10.77
N PRO A 26 -8.20 10.35 -11.63
CA PRO A 26 -8.39 10.64 -13.05
C PRO A 26 -8.75 9.41 -13.90
N LEU A 27 -8.74 8.19 -13.36
CA LEU A 27 -9.12 7.01 -14.14
C LEU A 27 -10.61 7.00 -14.49
N PRO A 28 -10.98 6.45 -15.67
CA PRO A 28 -12.38 6.17 -16.00
C PRO A 28 -13.07 5.39 -14.89
N GLU A 29 -14.37 5.64 -14.70
CA GLU A 29 -15.15 5.01 -13.62
C GLU A 29 -15.09 3.48 -13.70
N GLU A 30 -15.11 2.92 -14.92
CA GLU A 30 -15.00 1.48 -15.15
C GLU A 30 -13.68 0.86 -14.66
N HIS A 31 -12.62 1.64 -14.50
CA HIS A 31 -11.27 1.16 -14.12
C HIS A 31 -10.87 1.55 -12.70
N ARG A 32 -11.55 2.54 -12.11
CA ARG A 32 -11.19 3.12 -10.81
C ARG A 32 -11.25 2.10 -9.68
N ALA A 33 -12.31 1.31 -9.63
CA ALA A 33 -12.50 0.31 -8.58
C ALA A 33 -11.40 -0.78 -8.62
N ASP A 34 -11.05 -1.26 -9.81
CA ASP A 34 -10.04 -2.31 -9.98
C ASP A 34 -8.64 -1.80 -9.70
N TYR A 35 -8.33 -0.57 -10.11
CA TYR A 35 -7.09 0.10 -9.76
C TYR A 35 -6.93 0.22 -8.24
N LEU A 36 -7.96 0.71 -7.54
CA LEU A 36 -7.91 0.87 -6.08
C LEU A 36 -7.74 -0.48 -5.37
N ARG A 37 -8.48 -1.52 -5.80
CA ARG A 37 -8.33 -2.88 -5.25
C ARG A 37 -6.91 -3.42 -5.40
N LEU A 38 -6.31 -3.25 -6.57
CA LEU A 38 -4.93 -3.67 -6.84
C LEU A 38 -3.95 -2.94 -5.92
N GLN A 39 -4.02 -1.61 -5.85
CA GLN A 39 -3.07 -0.82 -5.05
C GLN A 39 -3.19 -1.10 -3.56
N ILE A 40 -4.41 -1.25 -3.04
CA ILE A 40 -4.65 -1.63 -1.64
C ILE A 40 -4.04 -3.02 -1.37
N SER A 41 -4.26 -3.99 -2.26
CA SER A 41 -3.71 -5.34 -2.12
C SER A 41 -2.19 -5.34 -2.09
N LEU A 42 -1.55 -4.55 -2.95
CA LEU A 42 -0.09 -4.40 -2.98
C LEU A 42 0.44 -3.75 -1.71
N ALA A 43 -0.21 -2.68 -1.23
CA ALA A 43 0.19 -1.99 -0.01
C ALA A 43 0.09 -2.91 1.23
N LEU A 44 -0.99 -3.69 1.34
CA LEU A 44 -1.16 -4.68 2.40
C LEU A 44 -0.08 -5.77 2.33
N ASN A 45 0.15 -6.34 1.14
CA ASN A 45 1.20 -7.35 0.95
C ASN A 45 2.59 -6.84 1.32
N GLN A 46 2.90 -5.58 0.97
CA GLN A 46 4.16 -4.96 1.33
C GLN A 46 4.27 -4.73 2.85
N ALA A 47 3.22 -4.21 3.49
CA ALA A 47 3.20 -3.99 4.93
C ALA A 47 3.34 -5.29 5.73
N LEU A 48 2.69 -6.38 5.29
CA LEU A 48 2.75 -7.68 5.96
C LEU A 48 4.12 -8.36 5.82
N ARG A 49 4.86 -8.12 4.73
CA ARG A 49 6.24 -8.60 4.55
C ARG A 49 7.25 -7.91 5.48
N HIS A 50 6.95 -6.70 5.95
CA HIS A 50 7.82 -5.93 6.85
C HIS A 50 7.44 -6.03 8.34
N GLY A 51 6.33 -6.70 8.68
CA GLY A 51 5.98 -7.02 10.07
C GLY A 51 7.00 -7.97 10.70
N ARG A 52 7.41 -7.71 11.95
CA ARG A 52 8.52 -8.30 12.71
C ARG A 52 8.48 -9.84 12.93
N SER A 53 7.58 -10.54 12.27
CA SER A 53 7.51 -12.01 12.15
C SER A 53 6.94 -12.29 10.76
N GLY A 54 7.75 -12.80 9.85
CA GLY A 54 7.37 -13.02 8.45
C GLY A 54 6.08 -13.82 8.36
N ARG A 55 4.98 -13.15 7.97
CA ARG A 55 3.71 -13.80 7.65
C ARG A 55 3.90 -14.55 6.32
N SER A 56 4.04 -15.87 6.39
CA SER A 56 3.83 -16.73 5.22
C SER A 56 2.34 -16.75 4.89
N ASN A 57 1.99 -17.00 3.62
CA ASN A 57 0.61 -17.04 3.13
C ASN A 57 -0.26 -18.17 3.74
N ASP A 58 0.26 -18.94 4.70
CA ASP A 58 -0.38 -20.15 5.25
C ASP A 58 -1.04 -19.92 6.61
N GLU A 59 -0.94 -18.72 7.20
CA GLU A 59 -1.61 -18.41 8.47
C GLU A 59 -3.00 -17.77 8.25
N PRO A 60 -4.06 -18.29 8.87
CA PRO A 60 -5.40 -17.73 8.73
C PRO A 60 -5.46 -16.34 9.36
N VAL A 61 -5.89 -15.36 8.57
CA VAL A 61 -6.29 -14.05 9.09
C VAL A 61 -7.64 -14.25 9.79
N ALA A 62 -7.64 -14.32 11.12
CA ALA A 62 -8.88 -14.30 11.89
C ALA A 62 -9.59 -12.96 11.61
N ALA A 63 -10.85 -13.05 11.17
CA ALA A 63 -11.73 -11.91 10.93
C ALA A 63 -12.17 -11.24 12.23
#